data_AF-A0A7R9P7X0-F1
#
_entry.id   AF-A0A7R9P7X0-F1
#
_cell.length_a   1.000
_cell.length_b   1.000
_cell.length_c   1.000
_cell.angle_alpha   90.00
_cell.angle_beta   90.00
_cell.angle_gamma   90.00
#
_symmetry.space_group_name_H-M   'P 1'
#
loop_
_entity.id
_entity.type
_entity.pdbx_description
1 polymer ?
#
loop_
_entity_poly.entity_id
_entity_poly.type
_entity_poly.pdbx_seq_one_letter_code
_entity_poly.pdbx_strand_id
1 'polypeptide(L)'
;MMRPTFVDRGCHVASTHSKQLKEWARQREVEELNLRRSMEEREIERADIDKRATERRLFRRLHLERREAETEEAILRIREQTAHELQRSLWQQDEELERQRDLEEFQRKLRYRTELQEQMIEAEKQRQEAFKEFLREKKMVDDIVRQIQEEDMREMEQKMINMQKTQEEIEEFRKAREAWKQKERMEMEEENRRLVEYVQTQDMAQKQRMELMRQKEEEKAKVMEKIATALHVQQMKRKEREEIIQELMEEEARLAAEKKEQEEIEKQLRHRIEMRQQQKEYQRQRMEQLKREAAKEIDPGGLGLLAKFAEDDRIEQLTAERRRLKVIEHRRAVERELEERRARRAEEMRKLIRLAELEKEEEKARLRLIEEERLRMLKEHATQLLGYLPRGVLREDDLPHLGSDFVEKYRQDQATT
;
A
#
# COMPACT_ATOMS: atom_id res chain seq x y z
N MET A 1 -12.35 -144.17 174.10
CA MET A 1 -12.86 -145.56 174.13
C MET A 1 -12.28 -146.27 172.92
N MET A 2 -11.82 -147.51 172.93
CA MET A 2 -11.40 -148.47 173.95
C MET A 2 -10.45 -149.43 173.20
N ARG A 3 -9.58 -150.10 173.96
CA ARG A 3 -8.65 -151.24 173.66
C ARG A 3 -9.27 -152.36 172.75
N PRO A 4 -8.57 -153.46 172.36
CA PRO A 4 -7.28 -154.07 172.81
C PRO A 4 -6.36 -154.65 171.67
N THR A 5 -5.02 -154.80 171.77
CA THR A 5 -4.05 -155.77 172.38
C THR A 5 -3.87 -157.19 171.78
N PHE A 6 -2.58 -157.58 171.63
CA PHE A 6 -1.91 -158.93 171.73
C PHE A 6 -1.49 -159.64 170.40
N VAL A 7 -0.21 -159.64 169.96
CA VAL A 7 0.99 -160.52 170.19
C VAL A 7 0.95 -161.92 169.53
N ASP A 8 1.87 -162.23 168.57
CA ASP A 8 2.96 -163.26 168.67
C ASP A 8 3.87 -163.40 167.39
N ARG A 9 5.19 -163.61 167.61
CA ARG A 9 6.31 -164.30 166.86
C ARG A 9 6.57 -164.22 165.32
N GLY A 10 7.85 -164.02 164.94
CA GLY A 10 8.48 -164.73 163.78
C GLY A 10 9.60 -164.04 162.93
N CYS A 11 10.84 -164.54 163.06
CA CYS A 11 12.11 -164.46 162.29
C CYS A 11 12.26 -163.98 160.80
N HIS A 12 13.38 -163.24 160.58
CA HIS A 12 14.47 -163.30 159.54
C HIS A 12 14.22 -163.11 158.02
N VAL A 13 14.85 -162.05 157.42
CA VAL A 13 15.81 -162.01 156.25
C VAL A 13 15.83 -160.63 155.51
N ALA A 14 17.02 -159.98 155.47
CA ALA A 14 17.68 -159.03 154.51
C ALA A 14 16.89 -157.90 153.77
N SER A 15 17.22 -156.59 153.73
CA SER A 15 18.45 -155.75 153.71
C SER A 15 19.13 -155.40 152.36
N THR A 16 18.53 -155.59 151.17
CA THR A 16 19.22 -155.25 149.89
C THR A 16 18.42 -154.54 148.77
N HIS A 17 17.09 -154.43 148.83
CA HIS A 17 16.31 -153.92 147.68
C HIS A 17 16.21 -152.37 147.56
N SER A 18 16.41 -151.61 148.64
CA SER A 18 16.20 -150.15 148.63
C SER A 18 17.38 -149.32 148.06
N LYS A 19 18.58 -149.89 147.94
CA LYS A 19 19.76 -149.17 147.41
C LYS A 19 19.84 -149.22 145.87
N GLN A 20 19.44 -150.34 145.25
CA GLN A 20 19.52 -150.53 143.80
C GLN A 20 18.58 -149.61 142.99
N LEU A 21 17.39 -149.29 143.52
CA LEU A 21 16.43 -148.38 142.85
C LEU A 21 16.91 -146.92 142.80
N LYS A 22 17.71 -146.46 143.79
CA LYS A 22 18.22 -145.08 143.82
C LYS A 22 19.40 -144.85 142.87
N GLU A 23 20.22 -145.87 142.61
CA GLU A 23 21.30 -145.79 141.62
C GLU A 23 20.76 -145.80 140.18
N TRP A 24 19.71 -146.57 139.91
CA TRP A 24 19.07 -146.60 138.58
C TRP A 24 18.44 -145.26 138.19
N ALA A 25 17.79 -144.56 139.15
CA ALA A 25 17.24 -143.23 138.91
C ALA A 25 18.32 -142.16 138.60
N ARG A 26 19.46 -142.20 139.30
CA ARG A 26 20.59 -141.29 139.05
C ARG A 26 21.24 -141.51 137.68
N GLN A 27 21.41 -142.77 137.25
CA GLN A 27 21.96 -143.05 135.92
C GLN A 27 21.06 -142.48 134.81
N ARG A 28 19.74 -142.61 134.96
CA ARG A 28 18.78 -142.08 134.00
C ARG A 28 18.78 -140.55 133.92
N GLU A 29 18.89 -139.86 135.06
CA GLU A 29 19.02 -138.39 135.08
C GLU A 29 20.30 -137.90 134.39
N VAL A 30 21.42 -138.62 134.54
CA VAL A 30 22.68 -138.27 133.86
C VAL A 30 22.58 -138.48 132.35
N GLU A 31 21.94 -139.57 131.91
CA GLU A 31 21.67 -139.80 130.49
C GLU A 31 20.78 -138.71 129.88
N GLU A 32 19.71 -138.29 130.57
CA GLU A 32 18.85 -137.21 130.11
C GLU A 32 19.59 -135.86 130.00
N LEU A 33 20.46 -135.54 130.96
CA LEU A 33 21.29 -134.32 130.91
C LEU A 33 22.28 -134.36 129.75
N ASN A 34 22.91 -135.49 129.50
CA ASN A 34 23.82 -135.66 128.36
C ASN A 34 23.07 -135.55 127.03
N LEU A 35 21.84 -136.06 126.95
CA LEU A 35 21.00 -135.93 125.77
C LEU A 35 20.64 -134.46 125.51
N ARG A 36 20.27 -133.71 126.56
CA ARG A 36 20.00 -132.27 126.47
C ARG A 36 21.22 -131.48 125.99
N ARG A 37 22.40 -131.73 126.57
CA ARG A 37 23.64 -131.09 126.12
C ARG A 37 23.95 -131.37 124.65
N SER A 38 23.80 -132.62 124.21
CA SER A 38 24.01 -132.97 122.79
C SER A 38 23.00 -132.27 121.87
N MET A 39 21.77 -132.04 122.33
CA MET A 39 20.77 -131.29 121.56
C MET A 39 21.09 -129.78 121.51
N GLU A 40 21.53 -129.19 122.62
CA GLU A 40 21.98 -127.79 122.67
C GLU A 40 23.19 -127.54 121.76
N GLU A 41 24.18 -128.44 121.75
CA GLU A 41 25.33 -128.38 120.84
C GLU A 41 24.89 -128.40 119.37
N ARG A 42 23.96 -129.29 119.01
CA ARG A 42 23.40 -129.37 117.65
C ARG A 42 22.59 -128.12 117.28
N GLU A 43 21.91 -127.50 118.23
CA GLU A 43 21.17 -126.24 117.99
C GLU A 43 22.12 -125.06 117.77
N ILE A 44 23.23 -124.98 118.52
CA ILE A 44 24.28 -123.97 118.31
C ILE A 44 24.91 -124.16 116.92
N GLU A 45 25.23 -125.40 116.53
CA GLU A 45 25.75 -125.71 115.20
C GLU A 45 24.79 -125.30 114.09
N ARG A 46 23.48 -125.56 114.26
CA ARG A 46 22.44 -125.10 113.31
C ARG A 46 22.38 -123.58 113.22
N ALA A 47 22.39 -122.87 114.35
CA ALA A 47 22.36 -121.41 114.37
C ALA A 47 23.59 -120.80 113.68
N ASP A 48 24.77 -121.38 113.83
CA ASP A 48 25.98 -120.94 113.14
C ASP A 48 25.95 -121.24 111.63
N ILE A 49 25.38 -122.38 111.22
CA ILE A 49 25.13 -122.67 109.81
C ILE A 49 24.15 -121.65 109.21
N ASP A 50 23.08 -121.31 109.92
CA ASP A 50 22.09 -120.33 109.49
C ASP A 50 22.70 -118.92 109.38
N LYS A 51 23.51 -118.48 110.36
CA LYS A 51 24.26 -117.21 110.26
C LYS A 51 25.16 -117.20 109.02
N ARG A 52 25.97 -118.23 108.81
CA ARG A 52 26.82 -118.36 107.60
C ARG A 52 26.00 -118.42 106.31
N ALA A 53 24.79 -118.97 106.34
CA ALA A 53 23.87 -118.99 105.20
C ALA A 53 23.25 -117.60 104.95
N THR A 54 22.94 -116.83 106.00
CA THR A 54 22.48 -115.43 105.87
C THR A 54 23.58 -114.52 105.35
N GLU A 55 24.81 -114.63 105.88
CA GLU A 55 25.97 -113.89 105.39
C GLU A 55 26.25 -114.19 103.92
N ARG A 56 26.26 -115.48 103.52
CA ARG A 56 26.44 -115.86 102.11
C ARG A 56 25.31 -115.33 101.21
N ARG A 57 24.07 -115.28 101.70
CA ARG A 57 22.95 -114.65 100.97
C ARG A 57 23.15 -113.14 100.84
N LEU A 58 23.62 -112.47 101.89
CA LEU A 58 23.91 -111.04 101.88
C LEU A 58 25.06 -110.71 100.93
N PHE A 59 26.18 -111.43 101.01
CA PHE A 59 27.31 -111.28 100.09
C PHE A 59 26.92 -111.55 98.64
N ARG A 60 26.09 -112.58 98.38
CA ARG A 60 25.56 -112.84 97.04
C ARG A 60 24.72 -111.66 96.55
N ARG A 61 23.87 -111.07 97.38
CA ARG A 61 23.06 -109.89 97.03
C ARG A 61 23.96 -108.69 96.73
N LEU A 62 24.89 -108.35 97.62
CA LEU A 62 25.83 -107.24 97.42
C LEU A 62 26.69 -107.42 96.16
N HIS A 63 27.10 -108.66 95.86
CA HIS A 63 27.85 -108.96 94.64
C HIS A 63 26.98 -108.81 93.39
N LEU A 64 25.69 -109.15 93.45
CA LEU A 64 24.75 -108.92 92.36
C LEU A 64 24.50 -107.42 92.17
N GLU A 65 24.21 -106.69 93.23
CA GLU A 65 24.02 -105.23 93.20
C GLU A 65 25.24 -104.50 92.65
N ARG A 66 26.46 -104.92 93.04
CA ARG A 66 27.70 -104.35 92.50
C ARG A 66 27.85 -104.64 91.01
N ARG A 67 27.51 -105.85 90.56
CA ARG A 67 27.52 -106.18 89.12
C ARG A 67 26.48 -105.40 88.34
N GLU A 68 25.28 -105.22 88.91
CA GLU A 68 24.22 -104.41 88.31
C GLU A 68 24.69 -102.95 88.18
N ALA A 69 25.25 -102.35 89.23
CA ALA A 69 25.83 -101.01 89.19
C ALA A 69 26.95 -100.90 88.14
N GLU A 70 27.86 -101.88 88.07
CA GLU A 70 28.92 -101.92 87.05
C GLU A 70 28.35 -102.01 85.62
N THR A 71 27.27 -102.77 85.41
CA THR A 71 26.58 -102.84 84.11
C THR A 71 25.81 -101.56 83.77
N GLU A 72 25.18 -100.93 84.75
CA GLU A 72 24.48 -99.66 84.57
C GLU A 72 25.45 -98.55 84.22
N GLU A 73 26.59 -98.45 84.91
CA GLU A 73 27.68 -97.54 84.57
C GLU A 73 28.22 -97.80 83.15
N ALA A 74 28.41 -99.07 82.78
CA ALA A 74 28.84 -99.42 81.43
C ALA A 74 27.81 -98.99 80.36
N ILE A 75 26.52 -99.19 80.62
CA ILE A 75 25.43 -98.76 79.73
C ILE A 75 25.40 -97.23 79.62
N LEU A 76 25.56 -96.50 80.72
CA LEU A 76 25.61 -95.03 80.72
C LEU A 76 26.80 -94.52 79.91
N ARG A 77 28.00 -95.10 80.10
CA ARG A 77 29.20 -94.74 79.31
C ARG A 77 28.99 -94.99 77.81
N ILE A 78 28.37 -96.10 77.42
CA ILE A 78 28.04 -96.38 76.02
C ILE A 78 27.04 -95.35 75.49
N ARG A 79 26.00 -95.02 76.26
CA ARG A 79 25.02 -93.98 75.88
C ARG A 79 25.68 -92.61 75.70
N GLU A 80 26.56 -92.21 76.61
CA GLU A 80 27.34 -90.97 76.50
C GLU A 80 28.24 -90.98 75.28
N GLN A 81 28.96 -92.07 75.02
CA GLN A 81 29.78 -92.23 73.81
C GLN A 81 28.95 -92.10 72.53
N THR A 82 27.84 -92.82 72.44
CA THR A 82 26.93 -92.73 71.28
C THR A 82 26.30 -91.35 71.12
N ALA A 83 25.98 -90.66 72.23
CA ALA A 83 25.47 -89.30 72.20
C ALA A 83 26.54 -88.30 71.72
N HIS A 84 27.79 -88.46 72.17
CA HIS A 84 28.92 -87.66 71.69
C HIS A 84 29.25 -87.92 70.22
N GLU A 85 29.19 -89.18 69.77
CA GLU A 85 29.38 -89.54 68.36
C GLU A 85 28.27 -88.96 67.48
N LEU A 86 27.02 -89.09 67.90
CA LEU A 86 25.87 -88.49 67.22
C LEU A 86 26.03 -86.97 67.16
N GLN A 87 26.37 -86.32 68.28
CA GLN A 87 26.63 -84.89 68.31
C GLN A 87 27.74 -84.52 67.31
N ARG A 88 28.90 -85.19 67.34
CA ARG A 88 29.98 -84.94 66.37
C ARG A 88 29.52 -85.09 64.92
N SER A 89 28.71 -86.10 64.62
CA SER A 89 28.18 -86.31 63.26
C SER A 89 27.23 -85.19 62.82
N LEU A 90 26.37 -84.69 63.72
CA LEU A 90 25.49 -83.56 63.44
C LEU A 90 26.28 -82.27 63.22
N TRP A 91 27.30 -82.02 64.05
CA TRP A 91 28.20 -80.89 63.87
C TRP A 91 28.95 -80.94 62.53
N GLN A 92 29.42 -82.12 62.12
CA GLN A 92 30.06 -82.31 60.81
C GLN A 92 29.08 -82.05 59.65
N GLN A 93 27.84 -82.55 59.76
CA GLN A 93 26.80 -82.32 58.76
C GLN A 93 26.40 -80.84 58.67
N ASP A 94 26.24 -80.16 59.80
CA ASP A 94 25.95 -78.73 59.85
C ASP A 94 27.10 -77.92 59.23
N GLU A 95 28.36 -78.25 59.54
CA GLU A 95 29.53 -77.60 58.96
C GLU A 95 29.66 -77.86 57.44
N GLU A 96 29.35 -79.06 56.97
CA GLU A 96 29.28 -79.39 55.54
C GLU A 96 28.16 -78.61 54.83
N LEU A 97 27.01 -78.47 55.47
CA LEU A 97 25.86 -77.74 54.93
C LEU A 97 26.12 -76.23 54.89
N GLU A 98 26.80 -75.66 55.89
CA GLU A 98 27.29 -74.28 55.86
C GLU A 98 28.29 -74.07 54.72
N ARG A 99 29.28 -74.97 54.55
CA ARG A 99 30.21 -74.91 53.42
C ARG A 99 29.51 -74.96 52.06
N GLN A 100 28.48 -75.78 51.92
CA GLN A 100 27.68 -75.84 50.69
C GLN A 100 26.93 -74.53 50.43
N ARG A 101 26.30 -73.95 51.47
CA ARG A 101 25.64 -72.64 51.36
C ARG A 101 26.62 -71.54 50.98
N ASP A 102 27.80 -71.51 51.59
CA ASP A 102 28.86 -70.55 51.27
C ASP A 102 29.35 -70.71 49.83
N LEU A 103 29.51 -71.95 49.36
CA LEU A 103 29.87 -72.24 47.97
C LEU A 103 28.78 -71.77 47.00
N GLU A 104 27.51 -72.03 47.30
CA GLU A 104 26.38 -71.57 46.49
C GLU A 104 26.31 -70.04 46.47
N GLU A 105 26.45 -69.38 47.61
CA GLU A 105 26.52 -67.92 47.68
C GLU A 105 27.68 -67.36 46.89
N PHE A 106 28.86 -67.98 47.01
CA PHE A 106 30.05 -67.58 46.25
C PHE A 106 29.81 -67.73 44.75
N GLN A 107 29.21 -68.84 44.30
CA GLN A 107 28.85 -69.05 42.90
C GLN A 107 27.82 -68.03 42.42
N ARG A 108 26.80 -67.70 43.23
CA ARG A 108 25.81 -66.66 42.90
C ARG A 108 26.48 -65.28 42.77
N LYS A 109 27.34 -64.91 43.72
CA LYS A 109 28.12 -63.66 43.67
C LYS A 109 29.03 -63.62 42.43
N LEU A 110 29.62 -64.75 42.06
CA LEU A 110 30.48 -64.86 40.88
C LEU A 110 29.69 -64.70 39.58
N ARG A 111 28.53 -65.35 39.45
CA ARG A 111 27.61 -65.20 38.30
C ARG A 111 27.10 -63.76 38.18
N TYR A 112 26.69 -63.16 39.29
CA TYR A 112 26.24 -61.77 39.31
C TYR A 112 27.37 -60.81 38.88
N ARG A 113 28.60 -61.05 39.33
CA ARG A 113 29.76 -60.28 38.89
C ARG A 113 30.01 -60.44 37.39
N THR A 114 29.92 -61.66 36.84
CA THR A 114 30.12 -61.87 35.40
C THR A 114 29.03 -61.20 34.57
N GLU A 115 27.76 -61.28 34.99
CA GLU A 115 26.64 -60.59 34.34
C GLU A 115 26.83 -59.07 34.35
N LEU A 116 27.26 -58.49 35.47
CA LEU A 116 27.57 -57.05 35.54
C LEU A 116 28.73 -56.68 34.60
N GLN A 117 29.76 -57.52 34.49
CA GLN A 117 30.88 -57.28 33.57
C GLN A 117 30.41 -57.34 32.11
N GLU A 118 29.54 -58.30 31.77
CA GLU A 118 28.95 -58.41 30.44
C GLU A 118 28.11 -57.18 30.10
N GLN A 119 27.26 -56.70 31.02
CA GLN A 119 26.48 -55.47 30.84
C GLN A 119 27.37 -54.25 30.59
N MET A 120 28.48 -54.12 31.32
CA MET A 120 29.44 -53.02 31.11
C MET A 120 30.10 -53.09 29.72
N ILE A 121 30.47 -54.30 29.27
CA ILE A 121 31.05 -54.52 27.95
C ILE A 121 30.03 -54.20 26.85
N GLU A 122 28.77 -54.64 27.01
CA GLU A 122 27.69 -54.36 26.07
C GLU A 122 27.39 -52.86 25.96
N ALA A 123 27.30 -52.16 27.09
CA ALA A 123 27.11 -50.72 27.11
C ALA A 123 28.27 -49.98 26.40
N GLU A 124 29.51 -50.44 26.60
CA GLU A 124 30.67 -49.86 25.92
C GLU A 124 30.68 -50.16 24.41
N LYS A 125 30.28 -51.37 23.99
CA LYS A 125 30.10 -51.71 22.57
C LYS A 125 29.03 -50.83 21.92
N GLN A 126 27.88 -50.66 22.55
CA GLN A 126 26.81 -49.79 22.06
C GLN A 126 27.29 -48.35 21.93
N ARG A 127 28.07 -47.85 22.89
CA ARG A 127 28.68 -46.52 22.82
C ARG A 127 29.64 -46.39 21.64
N GLN A 128 30.45 -47.42 21.37
CA GLN A 128 31.36 -47.44 20.22
C GLN A 128 30.60 -47.51 18.89
N GLU A 129 29.52 -48.28 18.81
CA GLU A 129 28.65 -48.37 17.62
C GLU A 129 27.95 -47.04 17.35
N ALA A 130 27.32 -46.44 18.36
CA ALA A 130 26.71 -45.12 18.25
C ALA A 130 27.72 -44.05 17.82
N PHE A 131 28.96 -44.11 18.32
CA PHE A 131 30.02 -43.19 17.88
C PHE A 131 30.44 -43.41 16.42
N LYS A 132 30.49 -44.67 15.96
CA LYS A 132 30.76 -44.99 14.55
C LYS A 132 29.63 -44.49 13.65
N GLU A 133 28.38 -44.63 14.07
CA GLU A 133 27.22 -44.08 13.36
C GLU A 133 27.27 -42.57 13.30
N PHE A 134 27.52 -41.90 14.43
CA PHE A 134 27.72 -40.45 14.48
C PHE A 134 28.81 -39.97 13.52
N LEU A 135 29.95 -40.68 13.44
CA LEU A 135 31.01 -40.32 12.50
C LEU A 135 30.60 -40.51 11.03
N ARG A 136 29.76 -41.52 10.72
CA ARG A 136 29.22 -41.72 9.37
C ARG A 136 28.24 -40.61 9.02
N GLU A 137 27.32 -40.29 9.91
CA GLU A 137 26.35 -39.20 9.74
C GLU A 137 27.07 -37.86 9.60
N LYS A 138 28.06 -37.58 10.46
CA LYS A 138 28.85 -36.35 10.36
C LYS A 138 29.54 -36.22 9.00
N LYS A 139 30.18 -37.29 8.50
CA LYS A 139 30.80 -37.28 7.16
C LYS A 139 29.77 -37.01 6.07
N MET A 140 28.60 -37.67 6.13
CA MET A 140 27.52 -37.43 5.19
C MET A 140 27.02 -35.99 5.22
N VAL A 141 26.85 -35.41 6.41
CA VAL A 141 26.48 -34.00 6.58
C VAL A 141 27.56 -33.07 6.04
N ASP A 142 28.84 -33.32 6.34
CA ASP A 142 29.96 -32.53 5.84
C ASP A 142 30.04 -32.58 4.30
N ASP A 143 29.77 -33.74 3.69
CA ASP A 143 29.71 -33.92 2.24
C ASP A 143 28.51 -33.17 1.61
N ILE A 144 27.33 -33.21 2.26
CA ILE A 144 26.16 -32.43 1.83
C ILE A 144 26.46 -30.93 1.89
N VAL A 145 27.06 -30.45 2.99
CA VAL A 145 27.42 -29.03 3.13
C VAL A 145 28.43 -28.61 2.06
N ARG A 146 29.42 -29.46 1.77
CA ARG A 146 30.37 -29.20 0.68
C ARG A 146 29.67 -29.13 -0.67
N GLN A 147 28.76 -30.04 -0.96
CA GLN A 147 27.99 -30.03 -2.21
C GLN A 147 27.17 -28.74 -2.34
N ILE A 148 26.49 -28.30 -1.29
CA ILE A 148 25.74 -27.04 -1.28
C ILE A 148 26.66 -25.86 -1.58
N GLN A 149 27.83 -25.79 -0.93
CA GLN A 149 28.80 -24.71 -1.19
C GLN A 149 29.31 -24.72 -2.64
N GLU A 150 29.57 -25.89 -3.22
CA GLU A 150 29.97 -26.01 -4.61
C GLU A 150 28.85 -25.60 -5.58
N GLU A 151 27.60 -25.96 -5.28
CA GLU A 151 26.43 -25.56 -6.05
C GLU A 151 26.21 -24.04 -5.97
N ASP A 152 26.28 -23.45 -4.78
CA ASP A 152 26.17 -22.00 -4.55
C ASP A 152 27.26 -21.23 -5.34
N MET A 153 28.50 -21.72 -5.33
CA MET A 153 29.59 -21.11 -6.09
C MET A 153 29.33 -21.16 -7.61
N ARG A 154 28.88 -22.31 -8.14
CA ARG A 154 28.52 -22.45 -9.55
C ARG A 154 27.37 -21.54 -9.95
N GLU A 155 26.36 -21.40 -9.09
CA GLU A 155 25.26 -20.47 -9.34
C GLU A 155 25.74 -19.02 -9.38
N MET A 156 26.65 -18.62 -8.48
CA MET A 156 27.23 -17.28 -8.49
C MET A 156 28.03 -17.04 -9.78
N GLU A 157 28.85 -17.99 -10.21
CA GLU A 157 29.59 -17.92 -11.48
C GLU A 157 28.63 -17.78 -12.68
N GLN A 158 27.57 -18.58 -12.74
CA GLN A 158 26.56 -18.48 -13.81
C GLN A 158 25.85 -17.12 -13.79
N LYS A 159 25.48 -16.61 -12.62
CA LYS A 159 24.87 -15.27 -12.46
C LYS A 159 25.83 -14.18 -12.97
N MET A 160 27.13 -14.29 -12.65
CA MET A 160 28.15 -13.36 -13.14
C MET A 160 28.32 -13.42 -14.66
N ILE A 161 28.38 -14.63 -15.24
CA ILE A 161 28.46 -14.81 -16.69
C ILE A 161 27.21 -14.24 -17.38
N ASN A 162 26.03 -14.49 -16.86
CA ASN A 162 24.79 -13.96 -17.42
C ASN A 162 24.71 -12.43 -17.30
N MET A 163 25.18 -11.87 -16.18
CA MET A 163 25.29 -10.43 -16.01
C MET A 163 26.27 -9.81 -17.03
N GLN A 164 27.41 -10.45 -17.29
CA GLN A 164 28.36 -9.99 -18.31
C GLN A 164 27.75 -10.06 -19.71
N LYS A 165 27.11 -11.17 -20.08
CA LYS A 165 26.42 -11.30 -21.38
C LYS A 165 25.34 -10.25 -21.58
N THR A 166 24.51 -10.03 -20.56
CA THR A 166 23.46 -9.00 -20.64
C THR A 166 24.04 -7.59 -20.71
N GLN A 167 25.17 -7.32 -20.05
CA GLN A 167 25.89 -6.05 -20.20
C GLN A 167 26.44 -5.87 -21.62
N GLU A 168 27.05 -6.91 -22.20
CA GLU A 168 27.54 -6.90 -23.59
C GLU A 168 26.38 -6.65 -24.57
N GLU A 169 25.25 -7.35 -24.43
CA GLU A 169 24.05 -7.13 -25.24
C GLU A 169 23.50 -5.70 -25.12
N ILE A 170 23.49 -5.13 -23.90
CA ILE A 170 23.09 -3.74 -23.67
C ILE A 170 24.04 -2.77 -24.37
N GLU A 171 25.35 -3.00 -24.29
CA GLU A 171 26.35 -2.15 -24.96
C GLU A 171 26.23 -2.22 -26.48
N GLU A 172 26.04 -3.41 -27.04
CA GLU A 172 25.81 -3.60 -28.47
C GLU A 172 24.54 -2.89 -28.93
N PHE A 173 23.45 -3.00 -28.17
CA PHE A 173 22.20 -2.29 -28.45
C PHE A 173 22.40 -0.77 -28.36
N ARG A 174 23.19 -0.28 -27.40
CA ARG A 174 23.51 1.14 -27.25
C ARG A 174 24.29 1.66 -28.46
N LYS A 175 25.33 0.94 -28.90
CA LYS A 175 26.13 1.26 -30.10
C LYS A 175 25.26 1.25 -31.36
N ALA A 176 24.40 0.24 -31.52
CA ALA A 176 23.48 0.15 -32.65
C ALA A 176 22.49 1.32 -32.67
N ARG A 177 21.94 1.70 -31.51
CA ARG A 177 21.04 2.86 -31.37
C ARG A 177 21.73 4.18 -31.67
N GLU A 178 22.98 4.35 -31.22
CA GLU A 178 23.79 5.53 -31.53
C GLU A 178 24.10 5.62 -33.04
N ALA A 179 24.49 4.52 -33.66
CA ALA A 179 24.71 4.44 -35.10
C ALA A 179 23.43 4.76 -35.89
N TRP A 180 22.28 4.24 -35.46
CA TRP A 180 20.98 4.56 -36.06
C TRP A 180 20.64 6.05 -35.93
N LYS A 181 20.81 6.63 -34.74
CA LYS A 181 20.59 8.06 -34.50
C LYS A 181 21.53 8.94 -35.33
N GLN A 182 22.79 8.54 -35.51
CA GLN A 182 23.72 9.25 -36.38
C GLN A 182 23.28 9.16 -37.85
N LYS A 183 22.86 7.98 -38.31
CA LYS A 183 22.37 7.79 -39.67
C LYS A 183 21.12 8.65 -39.93
N GLU A 184 20.15 8.63 -39.03
CA GLU A 184 18.94 9.45 -39.10
C GLU A 184 19.28 10.95 -39.12
N ARG A 185 20.25 11.38 -38.29
CA ARG A 185 20.73 12.76 -38.31
C ARG A 185 21.35 13.14 -39.65
N MET A 186 22.17 12.27 -40.25
CA MET A 186 22.77 12.51 -41.56
C MET A 186 21.70 12.60 -42.65
N GLU A 187 20.70 11.70 -42.64
CA GLU A 187 19.56 11.74 -43.57
C GLU A 187 18.77 13.04 -43.42
N MET A 188 18.47 13.47 -42.19
CA MET A 188 17.81 14.76 -41.94
C MET A 188 18.66 15.97 -42.37
N GLU A 189 19.98 15.94 -42.16
CA GLU A 189 20.87 17.01 -42.61
C GLU A 189 20.91 17.11 -44.14
N GLU A 190 20.87 15.98 -44.86
CA GLU A 190 20.76 15.95 -46.32
C GLU A 190 19.41 16.47 -46.82
N GLU A 191 18.30 16.08 -46.20
CA GLU A 191 16.98 16.60 -46.54
C GLU A 191 16.89 18.11 -46.27
N ASN A 192 17.42 18.58 -45.14
CA ASN A 192 17.48 20.00 -44.82
C ASN A 192 18.31 20.79 -45.83
N ARG A 193 19.43 20.23 -46.33
CA ARG A 193 20.21 20.85 -47.41
C ARG A 193 19.39 21.00 -48.68
N ARG A 194 18.68 19.94 -49.10
CA ARG A 194 17.78 19.97 -50.27
C ARG A 194 16.66 21.00 -50.11
N LEU A 195 16.09 21.12 -48.92
CA LEU A 195 15.07 22.13 -48.61
C LEU A 195 15.64 23.55 -48.70
N VAL A 196 16.84 23.79 -48.17
CA VAL A 196 17.50 25.10 -48.28
C VAL A 196 17.77 25.46 -49.72
N GLU A 197 18.31 24.53 -50.52
CA GLU A 197 18.51 24.74 -51.96
C GLU A 197 17.18 25.05 -52.67
N TYR A 198 16.13 24.30 -52.37
CA TYR A 198 14.79 24.55 -52.94
C TYR A 198 14.25 25.94 -52.56
N VAL A 199 14.33 26.33 -51.30
CA VAL A 199 13.91 27.66 -50.83
C VAL A 199 14.72 28.76 -51.53
N GLN A 200 16.03 28.60 -51.67
CA GLN A 200 16.86 29.56 -52.40
C GLN A 200 16.44 29.70 -53.86
N THR A 201 16.14 28.58 -54.55
CA THR A 201 15.64 28.65 -55.93
C THR A 201 14.29 29.36 -56.04
N GLN A 202 13.38 29.11 -55.08
CA GLN A 202 12.09 29.80 -55.01
C GLN A 202 12.26 31.30 -54.74
N ASP A 203 13.09 31.68 -53.79
CA ASP A 203 13.40 33.08 -53.48
C ASP A 203 13.99 33.81 -54.68
N MET A 204 14.90 33.17 -55.42
CA MET A 204 15.47 33.75 -56.63
C MET A 204 14.41 33.93 -57.72
N ALA A 205 13.53 32.95 -57.94
CA ALA A 205 12.41 33.06 -58.87
C ALA A 205 11.42 34.17 -58.44
N GLN A 206 11.14 34.29 -57.15
CA GLN A 206 10.30 35.36 -56.61
C GLN A 206 10.93 36.74 -56.80
N LYS A 207 12.24 36.89 -56.52
CA LYS A 207 12.98 38.13 -56.78
C LYS A 207 12.96 38.51 -58.26
N GLN A 208 13.14 37.54 -59.16
CA GLN A 208 13.03 37.79 -60.61
C GLN A 208 11.62 38.25 -61.01
N ARG A 209 10.56 37.64 -60.45
CA ARG A 209 9.17 38.08 -60.66
C ARG A 209 8.95 39.51 -60.14
N MET A 210 9.46 39.82 -58.94
CA MET A 210 9.37 41.15 -58.36
C MET A 210 10.10 42.19 -59.21
N GLU A 211 11.29 41.89 -59.72
CA GLU A 211 12.03 42.81 -60.59
C GLU A 211 11.30 43.02 -61.91
N LEU A 212 10.72 41.97 -62.50
CA LEU A 212 9.92 42.11 -63.72
C LEU A 212 8.64 42.94 -63.50
N MET A 213 8.01 42.82 -62.33
CA MET A 213 6.89 43.70 -61.94
C MET A 213 7.35 45.14 -61.76
N ARG A 214 8.51 45.37 -61.12
CA ARG A 214 9.11 46.69 -60.94
C ARG A 214 9.43 47.35 -62.27
N GLN A 215 10.02 46.62 -63.21
CA GLN A 215 10.28 47.11 -64.58
C GLN A 215 8.99 47.49 -65.30
N LYS A 216 7.94 46.67 -65.20
CA LYS A 216 6.61 47.01 -65.76
C LYS A 216 6.00 48.25 -65.11
N GLU A 217 6.18 48.45 -63.81
CA GLU A 217 5.74 49.65 -63.10
C GLU A 217 6.54 50.89 -63.53
N GLU A 218 7.85 50.78 -63.71
CA GLU A 218 8.70 51.84 -64.25
C GLU A 218 8.29 52.22 -65.69
N GLU A 219 7.99 51.23 -66.54
CA GLU A 219 7.47 51.48 -67.89
C GLU A 219 6.11 52.17 -67.86
N LYS A 220 5.18 51.72 -66.99
CA LYS A 220 3.89 52.39 -66.79
C LYS A 220 4.08 53.82 -66.30
N ALA A 221 5.00 54.06 -65.37
CA ALA A 221 5.29 55.40 -64.86
C ALA A 221 5.81 56.33 -65.97
N LYS A 222 6.73 55.86 -66.83
CA LYS A 222 7.20 56.61 -68.00
C LYS A 222 6.07 56.95 -68.98
N VAL A 223 5.13 56.02 -69.20
CA VAL A 223 3.95 56.27 -70.03
C VAL A 223 3.02 57.29 -69.37
N MET A 224 2.77 57.16 -68.07
CA MET A 224 1.95 58.11 -67.31
C MET A 224 2.56 59.52 -67.33
N GLU A 225 3.88 59.64 -67.21
CA GLU A 225 4.60 60.92 -67.32
C GLU A 225 4.44 61.56 -68.71
N LYS A 226 4.54 60.76 -69.78
CA LYS A 226 4.26 61.23 -71.15
C LYS A 226 2.81 61.69 -71.32
N ILE A 227 1.85 60.99 -70.73
CA ILE A 227 0.43 61.40 -70.77
C ILE A 227 0.22 62.69 -69.97
N ALA A 228 0.82 62.80 -68.78
CA ALA A 228 0.73 63.98 -67.93
C ALA A 228 1.31 65.23 -68.63
N THR A 229 2.49 65.11 -69.24
CA THR A 229 3.12 66.19 -70.01
C THR A 229 2.28 66.58 -71.24
N ALA A 230 1.75 65.61 -71.98
CA ALA A 230 0.86 65.87 -73.12
C ALA A 230 -0.45 66.57 -72.70
N LEU A 231 -1.05 66.14 -71.59
CA LEU A 231 -2.24 66.78 -71.01
C LEU A 231 -1.94 68.21 -70.58
N HIS A 232 -0.79 68.44 -69.95
CA HIS A 232 -0.36 69.77 -69.54
C HIS A 232 -0.18 70.70 -70.74
N VAL A 233 0.51 70.25 -71.80
CA VAL A 233 0.65 71.02 -73.04
C VAL A 233 -0.72 71.30 -73.69
N GLN A 234 -1.62 70.31 -73.71
CA GLN A 234 -2.99 70.51 -74.20
C GLN A 234 -3.75 71.55 -73.37
N GLN A 235 -3.64 71.52 -72.05
CA GLN A 235 -4.26 72.50 -71.16
C GLN A 235 -3.67 73.89 -71.38
N MET A 236 -2.35 74.03 -71.53
CA MET A 236 -1.72 75.32 -71.83
C MET A 236 -2.22 75.88 -73.16
N LYS A 237 -2.28 75.06 -74.22
CA LYS A 237 -2.86 75.47 -75.51
C LYS A 237 -4.33 75.86 -75.42
N ARG A 238 -5.12 75.23 -74.53
CA ARG A 238 -6.52 75.62 -74.28
C ARG A 238 -6.59 76.97 -73.59
N LYS A 239 -5.77 77.21 -72.57
CA LYS A 239 -5.68 78.50 -71.88
C LYS A 239 -5.24 79.62 -72.81
N GLU A 240 -4.18 79.41 -73.60
CA GLU A 240 -3.72 80.37 -74.62
C GLU A 240 -4.84 80.72 -75.61
N ARG A 241 -5.64 79.72 -76.05
CA ARG A 241 -6.80 79.97 -76.91
C ARG A 241 -7.89 80.76 -76.21
N GLU A 242 -8.19 80.44 -74.95
CA GLU A 242 -9.18 81.17 -74.15
C GLU A 242 -8.74 82.62 -73.91
N GLU A 243 -7.45 82.86 -73.66
CA GLU A 243 -6.84 84.20 -73.54
C GLU A 243 -6.96 84.98 -74.85
N ILE A 244 -6.61 84.40 -76.00
CA ILE A 244 -6.78 85.05 -77.32
C ILE A 244 -8.26 85.39 -77.59
N ILE A 245 -9.20 84.52 -77.21
CA ILE A 245 -10.63 84.80 -77.35
C ILE A 245 -11.04 85.96 -76.44
N GLN A 246 -10.55 86.01 -75.20
CA GLN A 246 -10.82 87.11 -74.28
C GLN A 246 -10.26 88.44 -74.83
N GLU A 247 -9.02 88.46 -75.30
CA GLU A 247 -8.42 89.64 -75.94
C GLU A 247 -9.23 90.10 -77.16
N LEU A 248 -9.67 89.17 -78.01
CA LEU A 248 -10.51 89.49 -79.17
C LEU A 248 -11.86 90.09 -78.73
N MET A 249 -12.51 89.50 -77.72
CA MET A 249 -13.77 90.01 -77.18
C MET A 249 -13.60 91.41 -76.57
N GLU A 250 -12.49 91.67 -75.89
CA GLU A 250 -12.17 92.99 -75.35
C GLU A 250 -11.94 94.03 -76.45
N GLU A 251 -11.20 93.68 -77.50
CA GLU A 251 -10.98 94.55 -78.66
C GLU A 251 -12.26 94.80 -79.47
N GLU A 252 -13.10 93.78 -79.68
CA GLU A 252 -14.42 93.95 -80.29
C GLU A 252 -15.31 94.90 -79.47
N ALA A 253 -15.26 94.80 -78.14
CA ALA A 253 -15.98 95.72 -77.24
C ALA A 253 -15.42 97.14 -77.29
N ARG A 254 -14.09 97.32 -77.36
CA ARG A 254 -13.43 98.62 -77.55
C ARG A 254 -13.85 99.28 -78.86
N LEU A 255 -13.76 98.55 -79.97
CA LEU A 255 -14.18 99.04 -81.28
C LEU A 255 -15.68 99.38 -81.32
N ALA A 256 -16.52 98.59 -80.63
CA ALA A 256 -17.94 98.90 -80.50
C ALA A 256 -18.19 100.17 -79.66
N ALA A 257 -17.39 100.41 -78.61
CA ALA A 257 -17.45 101.63 -77.82
C ALA A 257 -16.99 102.86 -78.64
N GLU A 258 -15.88 102.76 -79.37
CA GLU A 258 -15.40 103.82 -80.26
C GLU A 258 -16.43 104.16 -81.35
N LYS A 259 -17.08 103.15 -81.93
CA LYS A 259 -18.18 103.37 -82.89
C LYS A 259 -19.35 104.11 -82.24
N LYS A 260 -19.74 103.75 -81.02
CA LYS A 260 -20.78 104.47 -80.27
C LYS A 260 -20.38 105.91 -79.99
N GLU A 261 -19.14 106.15 -79.57
CA GLU A 261 -18.61 107.51 -79.37
C GLU A 261 -18.61 108.31 -80.67
N GLN A 262 -18.21 107.72 -81.80
CA GLN A 262 -18.28 108.36 -83.12
C GLN A 262 -19.73 108.70 -83.51
N GLU A 263 -20.67 107.77 -83.30
CA GLU A 263 -22.09 108.00 -83.54
C GLU A 263 -22.66 109.10 -82.63
N GLU A 264 -22.23 109.18 -81.37
CA GLU A 264 -22.62 110.24 -80.43
C GLU A 264 -22.06 111.60 -80.85
N ILE A 265 -20.78 111.66 -81.23
CA ILE A 265 -20.15 112.87 -81.78
C ILE A 265 -20.86 113.30 -83.07
N GLU A 266 -21.22 112.37 -83.95
CA GLU A 266 -21.96 112.65 -85.17
C GLU A 266 -23.35 113.20 -84.85
N LYS A 267 -24.08 112.62 -83.89
CA LYS A 267 -25.37 113.15 -83.41
C LYS A 267 -25.22 114.54 -82.81
N GLN A 268 -24.19 114.80 -82.00
CA GLN A 268 -23.90 116.13 -81.44
C GLN A 268 -23.57 117.15 -82.53
N LEU A 269 -22.85 116.73 -83.58
CA LEU A 269 -22.51 117.58 -84.72
C LEU A 269 -23.75 117.87 -85.58
N ARG A 270 -24.57 116.86 -85.88
CA ARG A 270 -25.86 117.00 -86.55
C ARG A 270 -26.76 117.95 -85.76
N HIS A 271 -26.86 117.77 -84.44
CA HIS A 271 -27.62 118.67 -83.58
C HIS A 271 -27.05 120.10 -83.60
N ARG A 272 -25.72 120.30 -83.56
CA ARG A 272 -25.11 121.64 -83.73
C ARG A 272 -25.44 122.27 -85.08
N ILE A 273 -25.44 121.48 -86.15
CA ILE A 273 -25.78 121.95 -87.50
C ILE A 273 -27.25 122.31 -87.57
N GLU A 274 -28.14 121.45 -87.05
CA GLU A 274 -29.58 121.72 -86.92
C GLU A 274 -29.82 122.97 -86.10
N MET A 275 -29.19 123.15 -84.94
CA MET A 275 -29.32 124.37 -84.13
C MET A 275 -28.81 125.61 -84.87
N ARG A 276 -27.72 125.51 -85.65
CA ARG A 276 -27.23 126.60 -86.52
C ARG A 276 -28.20 126.90 -87.66
N GLN A 277 -28.80 125.87 -88.26
CA GLN A 277 -29.79 125.99 -89.32
C GLN A 277 -31.08 126.60 -88.77
N GLN A 278 -31.58 126.12 -87.63
CA GLN A 278 -32.69 126.69 -86.88
C GLN A 278 -32.39 128.13 -86.46
N GLN A 279 -31.16 128.48 -86.07
CA GLN A 279 -30.81 129.86 -85.75
C GLN A 279 -30.78 130.75 -87.01
N LYS A 280 -30.29 130.24 -88.15
CA LYS A 280 -30.36 130.94 -89.44
C LYS A 280 -31.79 131.09 -89.93
N GLU A 281 -32.62 130.05 -89.81
CA GLU A 281 -34.04 130.06 -90.11
C GLU A 281 -34.79 130.97 -89.15
N TYR A 282 -34.46 130.98 -87.86
CA TYR A 282 -35.01 131.93 -86.89
C TYR A 282 -34.61 133.36 -87.22
N GLN A 283 -33.38 133.64 -87.66
CA GLN A 283 -33.01 134.97 -88.13
C GLN A 283 -33.74 135.35 -89.44
N ARG A 284 -33.90 134.39 -90.36
CA ARG A 284 -34.64 134.59 -91.61
C ARG A 284 -36.12 134.82 -91.33
N GLN A 285 -36.72 134.03 -90.46
CA GLN A 285 -38.09 134.14 -89.97
C GLN A 285 -38.28 135.36 -89.08
N ARG A 286 -37.31 135.82 -88.28
CA ARG A 286 -37.38 137.07 -87.51
C ARG A 286 -37.36 138.29 -88.45
N MET A 287 -36.55 138.24 -89.52
CA MET A 287 -36.55 139.23 -90.59
C MET A 287 -37.85 139.19 -91.43
N GLU A 288 -38.48 138.02 -91.53
CA GLU A 288 -39.75 137.80 -92.23
C GLU A 288 -40.97 138.06 -91.32
N GLN A 289 -40.83 137.92 -90.01
CA GLN A 289 -41.80 138.24 -88.93
C GLN A 289 -41.84 139.74 -88.68
N LEU A 290 -40.69 140.46 -88.71
CA LEU A 290 -40.70 141.93 -88.81
C LEU A 290 -41.39 142.44 -90.08
N LYS A 291 -41.50 141.62 -91.13
CA LYS A 291 -42.27 141.91 -92.36
C LYS A 291 -43.72 141.38 -92.32
N ARG A 292 -44.05 140.43 -91.44
CA ARG A 292 -45.41 139.83 -91.30
C ARG A 292 -46.18 140.34 -90.08
N GLU A 293 -45.53 140.93 -89.07
CA GLU A 293 -46.17 141.62 -87.94
C GLU A 293 -46.81 142.96 -88.36
N ALA A 294 -46.53 143.45 -89.58
CA ALA A 294 -47.29 144.49 -90.26
C ALA A 294 -48.48 143.97 -91.11
N ALA A 295 -48.71 142.65 -91.16
CA ALA A 295 -49.75 142.03 -91.98
C ALA A 295 -50.40 140.80 -91.29
N LYS A 296 -51.18 141.10 -90.25
CA LYS A 296 -52.32 140.31 -89.71
C LYS A 296 -52.06 139.03 -88.90
N GLU A 297 -52.41 139.12 -87.61
CA GLU A 297 -53.53 138.40 -86.92
C GLU A 297 -53.93 136.96 -87.35
N ILE A 298 -53.93 136.08 -86.33
CA ILE A 298 -54.76 134.86 -86.06
C ILE A 298 -54.18 133.45 -86.39
N ASP A 299 -53.78 132.80 -85.27
CA ASP A 299 -53.69 131.40 -84.77
C ASP A 299 -54.65 130.31 -85.36
N PRO A 300 -54.70 129.02 -84.92
CA PRO A 300 -53.75 128.05 -84.29
C PRO A 300 -53.75 126.65 -84.96
N GLY A 301 -52.96 125.70 -84.44
CA GLY A 301 -53.47 124.32 -84.21
C GLY A 301 -52.52 123.16 -84.46
N GLY A 302 -51.80 122.74 -83.41
CA GLY A 302 -51.17 121.41 -83.30
C GLY A 302 -51.88 120.50 -82.29
N LEU A 303 -51.51 119.20 -82.33
CA LEU A 303 -51.64 118.11 -81.32
C LEU A 303 -52.02 116.79 -82.04
N GLY A 304 -51.53 115.60 -81.72
CA GLY A 304 -50.69 115.14 -80.62
C GLY A 304 -50.42 113.63 -80.77
N LEU A 305 -49.16 113.27 -80.60
CA LEU A 305 -48.60 111.92 -80.55
C LEU A 305 -48.31 111.63 -79.07
N LEU A 306 -49.23 111.00 -78.32
CA LEU A 306 -48.95 110.53 -76.96
C LEU A 306 -50.02 109.55 -76.41
N ALA A 307 -49.91 108.26 -76.74
CA ALA A 307 -50.67 107.21 -76.05
C ALA A 307 -50.05 105.80 -76.22
N LYS A 308 -48.71 105.70 -76.12
CA LYS A 308 -47.96 104.42 -76.17
C LYS A 308 -47.23 104.08 -74.86
N PHE A 309 -47.58 104.72 -73.76
CA PHE A 309 -46.92 104.54 -72.45
C PHE A 309 -47.83 103.87 -71.41
N ALA A 310 -48.52 102.81 -71.79
CA ALA A 310 -49.18 101.92 -70.84
C ALA A 310 -48.89 100.49 -71.31
N GLU A 311 -47.63 100.05 -71.26
CA GLU A 311 -47.00 99.49 -70.03
C GLU A 311 -47.87 98.34 -69.51
N ASP A 312 -47.60 97.10 -69.91
CA ASP A 312 -46.39 96.30 -69.60
C ASP A 312 -46.09 96.10 -68.11
N ASP A 313 -47.07 96.39 -67.23
CA ASP A 313 -47.02 96.07 -65.79
C ASP A 313 -47.64 94.71 -65.42
N ARG A 314 -47.96 93.85 -66.41
CA ARG A 314 -48.82 92.67 -66.19
C ARG A 314 -48.09 91.33 -66.01
N ILE A 315 -46.77 91.27 -66.10
CA ILE A 315 -46.01 89.99 -66.17
C ILE A 315 -45.01 89.83 -65.02
N GLU A 316 -45.43 90.11 -63.77
CA GLU A 316 -44.54 89.96 -62.61
C GLU A 316 -45.03 89.03 -61.48
N GLN A 317 -46.12 88.27 -61.65
CA GLN A 317 -46.74 87.55 -60.50
C GLN A 317 -46.86 86.01 -60.55
N LEU A 318 -46.14 85.26 -61.40
CA LEU A 318 -46.31 83.78 -61.46
C LEU A 318 -45.04 82.91 -61.35
N THR A 319 -44.15 83.19 -60.39
CA THR A 319 -42.94 82.35 -60.15
C THR A 319 -42.62 82.08 -58.67
N ALA A 320 -43.63 82.04 -57.79
CA ALA A 320 -43.43 81.73 -56.36
C ALA A 320 -43.82 80.30 -55.94
N GLU A 321 -44.80 79.66 -56.59
CA GLU A 321 -45.34 78.35 -56.13
C GLU A 321 -44.48 77.14 -56.52
N ARG A 322 -43.73 77.22 -57.63
CA ARG A 322 -42.94 76.10 -58.17
C ARG A 322 -41.72 75.71 -57.32
N ARG A 323 -41.27 76.55 -56.38
CA ARG A 323 -40.14 76.28 -55.46
C ARG A 323 -40.55 75.54 -54.18
N ARG A 324 -41.81 75.66 -53.72
CA ARG A 324 -42.28 75.06 -52.45
C ARG A 324 -42.47 73.54 -52.52
N LEU A 325 -42.95 73.02 -53.65
CA LEU A 325 -43.23 71.58 -53.83
C LEU A 325 -41.96 70.71 -53.84
N LYS A 326 -40.87 71.17 -54.47
CA LYS A 326 -39.60 70.40 -54.54
C LYS A 326 -38.89 70.21 -53.20
N VAL A 327 -39.07 71.15 -52.25
CA VAL A 327 -38.47 71.08 -50.91
C VAL A 327 -39.19 70.05 -50.02
N ILE A 328 -40.49 69.89 -50.19
CA ILE A 328 -41.31 68.94 -49.41
C ILE A 328 -41.03 67.48 -49.84
N GLU A 329 -40.81 67.24 -51.13
CA GLU A 329 -40.49 65.91 -51.64
C GLU A 329 -39.10 65.43 -51.20
N HIS A 330 -38.08 66.30 -51.22
CA HIS A 330 -36.74 65.97 -50.74
C HIS A 330 -36.70 65.67 -49.23
N ARG A 331 -37.51 66.37 -48.43
CA ARG A 331 -37.61 66.14 -46.98
C ARG A 331 -38.18 64.75 -46.65
N ARG A 332 -39.21 64.31 -47.39
CA ARG A 332 -39.82 62.97 -47.22
C ARG A 332 -38.95 61.81 -47.70
N ALA A 333 -38.00 62.06 -48.61
CA ALA A 333 -37.03 61.04 -49.04
C ALA A 333 -35.96 60.81 -47.96
N VAL A 334 -35.46 61.88 -47.34
CA VAL A 334 -34.44 61.81 -46.28
C VAL A 334 -34.98 61.17 -44.99
N GLU A 335 -36.24 61.47 -44.61
CA GLU A 335 -36.86 60.84 -43.43
C GLU A 335 -37.00 59.32 -43.57
N ARG A 336 -37.34 58.81 -44.76
CA ARG A 336 -37.43 57.36 -45.02
C ARG A 336 -36.08 56.65 -44.92
N GLU A 337 -35.00 57.24 -45.46
CA GLU A 337 -33.65 56.67 -45.30
C GLU A 337 -33.17 56.68 -43.84
N LEU A 338 -33.59 57.68 -43.06
CA LEU A 338 -33.23 57.76 -41.64
C LEU A 338 -33.95 56.72 -40.80
N GLU A 339 -35.23 56.44 -41.09
CA GLU A 339 -36.04 55.42 -40.42
C GLU A 339 -35.54 54.01 -40.75
N GLU A 340 -35.20 53.71 -42.01
CA GLU A 340 -34.58 52.42 -42.37
C GLU A 340 -33.24 52.20 -41.66
N ARG A 341 -32.39 53.24 -41.53
CA ARG A 341 -31.13 53.14 -40.78
C ARG A 341 -31.32 52.95 -39.28
N ARG A 342 -32.43 53.44 -38.70
CA ARG A 342 -32.77 53.18 -37.29
C ARG A 342 -33.31 51.77 -37.12
N ALA A 343 -34.12 51.27 -38.05
CA ALA A 343 -34.65 49.92 -38.03
C ALA A 343 -33.53 48.86 -38.16
N ARG A 344 -32.60 49.02 -39.11
CA ARG A 344 -31.45 48.11 -39.28
C ARG A 344 -30.57 48.05 -38.03
N ARG A 345 -30.26 49.21 -37.41
CA ARG A 345 -29.49 49.26 -36.15
C ARG A 345 -30.22 48.62 -34.97
N ALA A 346 -31.55 48.77 -34.89
CA ALA A 346 -32.34 48.12 -33.86
C ALA A 346 -32.38 46.59 -34.01
N GLU A 347 -32.41 46.08 -35.25
CA GLU A 347 -32.33 44.64 -35.52
C GLU A 347 -30.95 44.06 -35.22
N GLU A 348 -29.87 44.76 -35.59
CA GLU A 348 -28.49 44.38 -35.24
C GLU A 348 -28.30 44.32 -33.73
N MET A 349 -28.77 45.33 -33.00
CA MET A 349 -28.70 45.34 -31.53
C MET A 349 -29.50 44.19 -30.91
N ARG A 350 -30.68 43.86 -31.44
CA ARG A 350 -31.48 42.71 -30.97
C ARG A 350 -30.79 41.37 -31.24
N LYS A 351 -30.07 41.22 -32.36
CA LYS A 351 -29.28 40.01 -32.66
C LYS A 351 -28.11 39.87 -31.69
N LEU A 352 -27.40 40.96 -31.40
CA LEU A 352 -26.30 40.95 -30.43
C LEU A 352 -26.78 40.60 -29.02
N ILE A 353 -27.92 41.12 -28.58
CA ILE A 353 -28.51 40.75 -27.27
C ILE A 353 -28.85 39.26 -27.21
N ARG A 354 -29.47 38.68 -28.24
CA ARG A 354 -29.76 37.22 -28.27
C ARG A 354 -28.51 36.36 -28.25
N LEU A 355 -27.45 36.76 -28.97
CA LEU A 355 -26.19 36.03 -28.96
C LEU A 355 -25.56 36.05 -27.56
N ALA A 356 -25.56 37.22 -26.91
CA ALA A 356 -25.07 37.35 -25.54
C ALA A 356 -25.92 36.58 -24.51
N GLU A 357 -27.23 36.43 -24.75
CA GLU A 357 -28.10 35.58 -23.92
C GLU A 357 -27.77 34.08 -24.09
N LEU A 358 -27.57 33.62 -25.31
CA LEU A 358 -27.16 32.24 -25.61
C LEU A 358 -25.78 31.92 -25.00
N GLU A 359 -24.80 32.82 -25.13
CA GLU A 359 -23.48 32.67 -24.50
C GLU A 359 -23.60 32.54 -22.98
N LYS A 360 -24.47 33.34 -22.33
CA LYS A 360 -24.74 33.24 -20.90
C LYS A 360 -25.42 31.93 -20.50
N GLU A 361 -26.28 31.37 -21.36
CA GLU A 361 -26.94 30.08 -21.13
C GLU A 361 -25.94 28.92 -21.25
N GLU A 362 -25.05 28.97 -22.25
CA GLU A 362 -23.96 28.00 -22.43
C GLU A 362 -22.95 28.06 -21.28
N GLU A 363 -22.58 29.26 -20.82
CA GLU A 363 -21.72 29.43 -19.63
C GLU A 363 -22.38 28.87 -18.37
N LYS A 364 -23.68 29.12 -18.15
CA LYS A 364 -24.42 28.53 -17.03
C LYS A 364 -24.49 27.01 -17.12
N ALA A 365 -24.70 26.44 -18.30
CA ALA A 365 -24.70 25.00 -18.50
C ALA A 365 -23.32 24.39 -18.22
N ARG A 366 -22.25 25.06 -18.66
CA ARG A 366 -20.87 24.66 -18.38
C ARG A 366 -20.56 24.72 -16.88
N LEU A 367 -20.98 25.77 -16.19
CA LEU A 367 -20.79 25.91 -14.74
C LEU A 367 -21.54 24.81 -13.97
N ARG A 368 -22.77 24.47 -14.38
CA ARG A 368 -23.52 23.34 -13.80
C ARG A 368 -22.78 22.02 -13.97
N LEU A 369 -22.24 21.75 -15.16
CA LEU A 369 -21.46 20.53 -15.43
C LEU A 369 -20.19 20.48 -14.56
N ILE A 370 -19.50 21.61 -14.38
CA ILE A 370 -18.33 21.72 -13.51
C ILE A 370 -18.72 21.49 -12.05
N GLU A 371 -19.84 22.03 -11.58
CA GLU A 371 -20.34 21.81 -10.22
C GLU A 371 -20.76 20.36 -9.98
N GLU A 372 -21.38 19.70 -10.96
CA GLU A 372 -21.73 18.28 -10.91
C GLU A 372 -20.47 17.40 -10.83
N GLU A 373 -19.48 17.63 -11.68
CA GLU A 373 -18.20 16.90 -11.63
C GLU A 373 -17.40 17.22 -10.35
N ARG A 374 -17.46 18.46 -9.86
CA ARG A 374 -16.87 18.83 -8.56
C ARG A 374 -17.53 18.06 -7.41
N LEU A 375 -18.86 17.99 -7.36
CA LEU A 375 -19.60 17.24 -6.35
C LEU A 375 -19.35 15.73 -6.45
N ARG A 376 -19.20 15.21 -7.67
CA ARG A 376 -18.82 13.81 -7.91
C ARG A 376 -17.43 13.49 -7.35
N MET A 377 -16.42 14.30 -7.68
CA MET A 377 -15.07 14.16 -7.15
C MET A 377 -15.04 14.27 -5.62
N LEU A 378 -15.83 15.20 -5.05
CA LEU A 378 -15.95 15.32 -3.60
C LEU A 378 -16.59 14.06 -2.97
N LYS A 379 -17.64 13.48 -3.56
CA LYS A 379 -18.24 12.24 -3.02
C LYS A 379 -17.28 11.04 -3.08
N GLU A 380 -16.52 10.92 -4.16
CA GLU A 380 -15.60 9.79 -4.37
C GLU A 380 -14.35 9.89 -3.49
N HIS A 381 -13.81 11.10 -3.30
CA HIS A 381 -12.50 11.28 -2.67
C HIS A 381 -12.51 11.99 -1.31
N ALA A 382 -13.59 12.67 -0.91
CA ALA A 382 -13.59 13.42 0.36
C ALA A 382 -13.41 12.51 1.57
N THR A 383 -14.03 11.33 1.60
CA THR A 383 -13.89 10.39 2.72
C THR A 383 -12.47 9.85 2.86
N GLN A 384 -11.72 9.71 1.76
CA GLN A 384 -10.33 9.23 1.74
C GLN A 384 -9.31 10.33 2.07
N LEU A 385 -9.66 11.60 1.82
CA LEU A 385 -8.79 12.77 2.03
C LEU A 385 -9.09 13.54 3.32
N LEU A 386 -10.00 13.02 4.16
CA LEU A 386 -10.32 13.59 5.47
C LEU A 386 -9.05 13.63 6.36
N GLY A 387 -8.72 14.81 6.89
CA GLY A 387 -7.48 15.07 7.64
C GLY A 387 -6.33 15.70 6.85
N TYR A 388 -6.33 15.58 5.51
CA TYR A 388 -5.29 16.15 4.62
C TYR A 388 -5.80 17.32 3.75
N LEU A 389 -7.07 17.71 3.92
CA LEU A 389 -7.71 18.75 3.11
C LEU A 389 -7.48 20.16 3.73
N PRO A 390 -6.97 21.14 2.99
CA PRO A 390 -6.77 22.49 3.50
C PRO A 390 -8.09 23.22 3.78
N ARG A 391 -8.07 24.14 4.76
CA ARG A 391 -9.26 24.94 5.13
C ARG A 391 -9.70 25.79 3.92
N GLY A 392 -11.01 25.81 3.65
CA GLY A 392 -11.63 26.60 2.56
C GLY A 392 -11.91 25.85 1.25
N VAL A 393 -11.54 24.58 1.13
CA VAL A 393 -11.83 23.77 -0.08
C VAL A 393 -13.30 23.34 -0.17
N LEU A 394 -13.96 23.14 0.97
CA LEU A 394 -15.38 22.77 1.07
C LEU A 394 -16.22 24.01 1.36
N ARG A 395 -17.35 24.15 0.66
CA ARG A 395 -18.38 25.16 0.95
C ARG A 395 -19.38 24.59 1.95
N GLU A 396 -20.08 25.46 2.69
CA GLU A 396 -21.11 25.05 3.65
C GLU A 396 -22.23 24.25 2.96
N ASP A 397 -22.55 24.58 1.70
CA ASP A 397 -23.53 23.90 0.87
C ASP A 397 -23.09 22.49 0.43
N ASP A 398 -21.80 22.16 0.50
CA ASP A 398 -21.28 20.85 0.08
C ASP A 398 -21.40 19.79 1.21
N LEU A 399 -21.47 20.23 2.48
CA LEU A 399 -21.50 19.37 3.67
C LEU A 399 -22.68 18.37 3.71
N PRO A 400 -23.93 18.75 3.35
CA PRO A 400 -25.06 17.82 3.33
C PRO A 400 -24.89 16.66 2.34
N HIS A 401 -24.03 16.81 1.33
CA HIS A 401 -23.85 15.82 0.25
C HIS A 401 -22.81 14.75 0.54
N LEU A 402 -22.05 14.88 1.64
CA LEU A 402 -20.91 14.02 1.98
C LEU A 402 -21.18 13.04 3.14
N GLY A 403 -22.40 13.05 3.70
CA GLY A 403 -22.86 12.14 4.75
C GLY A 403 -22.60 12.64 6.18
N SER A 404 -23.44 12.21 7.13
CA SER A 404 -23.40 12.65 8.54
C SER A 404 -22.04 12.40 9.20
N ASP A 405 -21.45 11.23 8.94
CA ASP A 405 -20.22 10.77 9.60
C ASP A 405 -18.98 11.56 9.15
N PHE A 406 -19.00 12.08 7.91
CA PHE A 406 -17.98 12.97 7.38
C PHE A 406 -18.06 14.36 8.01
N VAL A 407 -19.28 14.88 8.16
CA VAL A 407 -19.53 16.22 8.74
C VAL A 407 -19.10 16.28 10.20
N GLU A 408 -19.36 15.23 10.98
CA GLU A 408 -18.95 15.17 12.40
C GLU A 408 -17.42 15.18 12.54
N LYS A 409 -16.71 14.39 11.74
CA LYS A 409 -15.25 14.33 11.76
C LYS A 409 -14.59 15.60 11.23
N TYR A 410 -15.13 16.18 10.15
CA TYR A 410 -14.65 17.45 9.60
C TYR A 410 -14.80 18.61 10.60
N ARG A 411 -15.90 18.63 11.37
CA ARG A 411 -16.12 19.63 12.44
C ARG A 411 -15.18 19.42 13.64
N GLN A 412 -14.82 18.18 13.95
CA GLN A 412 -13.82 17.88 14.99
C GLN A 412 -12.41 18.34 14.58
N ASP A 413 -11.99 18.09 13.33
CA ASP A 413 -10.68 18.52 12.80
C ASP A 413 -10.57 20.07 12.69
N GLN A 414 -11.67 20.77 12.42
CA GLN A 414 -11.72 22.24 12.43
C GLN A 414 -11.58 22.84 13.85
N ALA A 415 -11.87 22.06 14.90
CA ALA A 415 -11.87 22.50 16.29
C ALA A 415 -10.57 22.19 17.06
N THR A 416 -9.75 21.26 16.55
CA THR A 416 -8.50 20.80 17.19
C THR A 416 -7.22 21.52 16.71
N THR A 417 -7.32 22.37 15.67
CA THR A 417 -6.28 23.33 15.24
C THR A 417 -6.83 24.74 15.30
#